data_AF-A0A1Y1MQG5-F1
#
_entry.id   AF-A0A1Y1MQG5-F1
#
_cell.length_a   1.000
_cell.length_b   1.000
_cell.length_c   1.000
_cell.angle_alpha   90.00
_cell.angle_beta   90.00
_cell.angle_gamma   90.00
#
_symmetry.space_group_name_H-M   'P 1'
#
loop_
_entity.id
_entity.type
_entity.pdbx_description
1 polymer ?
#
loop_
_entity_poly.entity_id
_entity_poly.type
_entity_poly.pdbx_seq_one_letter_code
_entity_poly.pdbx_strand_id
1 'polypeptide(L)'
;MKGIFYVLSFFLPLLVADPVKDEDVCLNKLYLDKDVMKPLLEQVIHPVEESVDYNAFLECFWKRIGYMDERGDLYWDDIRVDYEAKFGKSDQLMRVVVHCKKQHLQGNNHGETAVKNQNCLMQGAVDYHLVG
;
A
#
# COMPACT_ATOMS: atom_id res chain seq x y z
N MET A 1 -25.17 -19.25 -1.42
CA MET A 1 -24.45 -17.99 -1.18
C MET A 1 -23.25 -17.97 -2.12
N LYS A 2 -23.37 -17.26 -3.25
CA LYS A 2 -22.32 -17.05 -4.26
C LYS A 2 -22.23 -15.54 -4.43
N GLY A 3 -21.13 -14.92 -4.01
CA GLY A 3 -20.99 -13.47 -4.18
C GLY A 3 -19.94 -12.84 -3.28
N ILE A 4 -18.72 -13.37 -3.23
CA ILE A 4 -17.53 -12.67 -2.68
C ILE A 4 -16.30 -13.23 -3.41
N PHE A 5 -16.04 -12.84 -4.66
CA PHE A 5 -14.82 -13.31 -5.37
C PHE A 5 -14.25 -12.33 -6.41
N TYR A 6 -14.73 -11.08 -6.50
CA TYR A 6 -14.35 -10.17 -7.60
C TYR A 6 -13.93 -8.76 -7.17
N VAL A 7 -13.22 -8.59 -6.04
CA VAL A 7 -12.78 -7.24 -5.62
C VAL A 7 -11.25 -7.10 -5.51
N LEU A 8 -10.50 -8.20 -5.51
CA LEU A 8 -9.07 -8.14 -5.19
C LEU A 8 -8.15 -7.59 -6.30
N SER A 9 -8.54 -7.66 -7.59
CA SER A 9 -7.73 -7.10 -8.69
C SER A 9 -7.80 -5.56 -8.85
N PHE A 10 -8.46 -4.84 -7.93
CA PHE A 10 -8.63 -3.37 -8.01
C PHE A 10 -7.81 -2.58 -6.96
N PHE A 11 -7.11 -3.24 -6.03
CA PHE A 11 -6.67 -2.53 -4.82
C PHE A 11 -5.38 -1.72 -4.95
N LEU A 12 -4.36 -2.23 -5.66
CA LEU A 12 -3.14 -1.49 -5.95
C LEU A 12 -3.32 -0.39 -7.03
N PRO A 13 -4.10 -0.61 -8.12
CA PRO A 13 -4.17 0.34 -9.22
C PRO A 13 -5.02 1.62 -9.01
N LEU A 14 -5.15 2.17 -7.80
CA LEU A 14 -6.06 3.31 -7.60
C LEU A 14 -5.54 4.45 -6.72
N LEU A 15 -4.29 4.41 -6.24
CA LEU A 15 -3.74 5.49 -5.41
C LEU A 15 -2.91 6.51 -6.20
N VAL A 16 -2.75 6.34 -7.52
CA VAL A 16 -1.93 7.22 -8.36
C VAL A 16 -2.58 7.53 -9.70
N ALA A 17 -2.16 8.64 -10.33
CA ALA A 17 -2.66 9.09 -11.63
C ALA A 17 -2.48 8.06 -12.75
N ASP A 18 -1.49 7.17 -12.64
CA ASP A 18 -1.33 5.98 -13.48
C ASP A 18 -0.53 4.89 -12.72
N PRO A 19 -1.20 4.08 -11.90
CA PRO A 19 -0.55 3.08 -11.06
C PRO A 19 0.17 2.01 -11.89
N VAL A 20 -0.41 1.63 -13.03
CA VAL A 20 0.17 0.61 -13.91
C VAL A 20 1.55 1.07 -14.39
N LYS A 21 1.68 2.36 -14.73
CA LYS A 21 2.96 2.94 -15.12
C LYS A 21 3.98 2.96 -13.98
N ASP A 22 3.57 3.30 -12.77
CA ASP A 22 4.49 3.38 -11.63
C ASP A 22 4.90 2.00 -11.10
N GLU A 23 3.98 1.04 -11.13
CA GLU A 23 4.24 -0.39 -10.88
C GLU A 23 5.27 -0.94 -11.87
N ASP A 24 5.04 -0.78 -13.18
CA ASP A 24 5.94 -1.28 -14.22
C ASP A 24 7.33 -0.66 -14.10
N VAL A 25 7.45 0.62 -13.72
CA VAL A 25 8.75 1.24 -13.49
C VAL A 25 9.48 0.59 -12.32
N CYS A 26 8.79 0.31 -11.21
CA CYS A 26 9.41 -0.32 -10.06
C CYS A 26 9.79 -1.78 -10.30
N LEU A 27 8.93 -2.55 -10.99
CA LEU A 27 9.26 -3.92 -11.41
C LEU A 27 10.51 -3.94 -12.29
N ASN A 28 10.57 -3.08 -13.31
CA ASN A 28 11.72 -2.99 -14.21
C ASN A 28 12.99 -2.51 -13.50
N LYS A 29 12.90 -1.50 -12.62
CA LYS A 29 14.05 -0.95 -11.88
C LYS A 29 14.69 -1.99 -10.95
N LEU A 30 13.86 -2.84 -10.35
CA LEU A 30 14.29 -3.86 -9.39
C LEU A 30 14.55 -5.23 -10.04
N TYR A 31 14.36 -5.35 -11.36
CA TYR A 31 14.48 -6.61 -12.10
C TYR A 31 13.56 -7.71 -11.55
N LEU A 32 12.35 -7.34 -11.12
CA LEU A 32 11.36 -8.27 -10.58
C LEU A 32 10.49 -8.81 -11.72
N ASP A 33 10.25 -10.12 -11.68
CA ASP A 33 9.35 -10.78 -12.62
C ASP A 33 7.90 -10.42 -12.32
N LYS A 34 7.19 -9.86 -13.31
CA LYS A 34 5.81 -9.38 -13.15
C LYS A 34 4.84 -10.50 -12.81
N ASP A 35 5.02 -11.69 -13.39
CA ASP A 35 4.12 -12.82 -13.16
C ASP A 35 4.35 -13.43 -11.77
N VAL A 36 5.59 -13.41 -11.27
CA VAL A 36 5.92 -13.78 -9.89
C VAL A 36 5.40 -12.75 -8.88
N MET A 37 5.51 -11.45 -9.19
CA MET A 37 5.07 -10.39 -8.29
C MET A 37 3.55 -10.25 -8.23
N LYS A 38 2.83 -10.49 -9.33
CA LYS A 38 1.38 -10.34 -9.40
C LYS A 38 0.60 -10.97 -8.23
N PRO A 39 0.78 -12.26 -7.87
CA PRO A 39 0.06 -12.85 -6.74
C PRO A 39 0.45 -12.26 -5.38
N LEU A 40 1.62 -11.60 -5.27
CA LEU A 40 1.95 -10.79 -4.09
C LEU A 40 1.14 -9.49 -4.14
N LEU A 41 1.20 -8.74 -5.23
CA LEU A 41 0.50 -7.45 -5.39
C LEU A 41 -1.03 -7.53 -5.20
N GLU A 42 -1.62 -8.71 -5.38
CA GLU A 42 -3.05 -8.97 -5.18
C GLU A 42 -3.42 -9.32 -3.72
N GLN A 43 -2.44 -9.48 -2.82
CA GLN A 43 -2.68 -9.72 -1.40
C GLN A 43 -3.01 -8.42 -0.66
N VAL A 44 -3.95 -8.51 0.29
CA VAL A 44 -4.38 -7.35 1.09
C VAL A 44 -3.39 -7.04 2.20
N ILE A 45 -2.84 -8.08 2.83
CA ILE A 45 -1.91 -8.00 3.97
C ILE A 45 -0.72 -8.91 3.67
N HIS A 46 0.48 -8.40 3.88
CA HIS A 46 1.72 -9.10 3.55
C HIS A 46 2.57 -9.44 4.78
N PRO A 47 3.15 -10.65 4.87
CA PRO A 47 4.15 -10.94 5.88
C PRO A 47 5.44 -10.16 5.58
N VAL A 48 5.83 -9.26 6.49
CA VAL A 48 6.98 -8.35 6.35
C VAL A 48 8.29 -9.12 6.15
N GLU A 49 8.52 -10.16 6.95
CA GLU A 49 9.80 -10.89 6.99
C GLU A 49 9.98 -11.86 5.80
N GLU A 50 8.88 -12.30 5.17
CA GLU A 50 8.92 -13.33 4.12
C GLU A 50 8.96 -12.74 2.71
N SER A 51 8.78 -11.42 2.57
CA SER A 51 8.49 -10.79 1.28
C SER A 51 9.55 -9.77 0.87
N VAL A 52 10.83 -10.18 0.82
CA VAL A 52 11.97 -9.26 0.50
C VAL A 52 11.74 -8.48 -0.80
N ASP A 53 11.34 -9.17 -1.88
CA ASP A 53 11.07 -8.54 -3.18
C ASP A 53 9.89 -7.58 -3.12
N TYR A 54 8.86 -7.93 -2.35
CA TYR A 54 7.70 -7.06 -2.14
C TYR A 54 8.04 -5.83 -1.29
N ASN A 55 8.87 -5.98 -0.26
CA ASN A 55 9.36 -4.87 0.55
C ASN A 55 10.11 -3.85 -0.32
N ALA A 56 11.03 -4.34 -1.17
CA ALA A 56 11.77 -3.51 -2.11
C ALA A 56 10.85 -2.84 -3.15
N PHE A 57 9.90 -3.60 -3.69
CA PHE A 57 8.89 -3.08 -4.61
C PHE A 57 8.07 -1.96 -3.98
N LEU A 58 7.55 -2.18 -2.77
CA LEU A 58 6.67 -1.22 -2.11
C LEU A 58 7.43 0.04 -1.69
N GLU A 59 8.70 -0.07 -1.27
CA GLU A 59 9.58 1.08 -1.08
C GLU A 59 9.67 1.91 -2.36
N CYS A 60 10.02 1.27 -3.48
CA CYS A 60 10.14 1.96 -4.77
C CYS A 60 8.83 2.65 -5.14
N PHE A 61 7.72 1.93 -5.01
CA PHE A 61 6.41 2.43 -5.37
C PHE A 61 6.02 3.63 -4.50
N TRP A 62 6.14 3.53 -3.17
CA TRP A 62 5.80 4.61 -2.24
C TRP A 62 6.65 5.85 -2.44
N LYS A 63 7.95 5.70 -2.71
CA LYS A 63 8.81 6.83 -3.06
C LYS A 63 8.38 7.50 -4.35
N ARG A 64 8.04 6.69 -5.36
CA ARG A 64 7.66 7.16 -6.68
C ARG A 64 6.35 7.94 -6.68
N ILE A 65 5.39 7.50 -5.88
CA ILE A 65 4.07 8.15 -5.76
C ILE A 65 4.06 9.29 -4.73
N GLY A 66 5.19 9.56 -4.07
CA GLY A 66 5.31 10.66 -3.11
C GLY A 66 4.72 10.36 -1.73
N TYR A 67 4.62 9.10 -1.33
CA TYR A 67 4.21 8.70 0.04
C TYR A 67 5.38 8.54 0.99
N MET A 68 6.59 8.35 0.46
CA MET A 68 7.81 8.15 1.23
C MET A 68 8.95 8.97 0.63
N ASP A 69 9.79 9.56 1.47
CA ASP A 69 11.00 10.26 1.03
C ASP A 69 12.20 9.30 0.88
N GLU A 70 13.34 9.79 0.40
CA GLU A 70 14.53 8.95 0.22
C GLU A 70 15.11 8.40 1.53
N ARG A 71 14.78 9.00 2.68
CA ARG A 71 15.19 8.60 4.03
C ARG A 71 14.18 7.66 4.71
N GLY A 72 13.10 7.30 4.01
CA GLY A 72 12.05 6.44 4.56
C GLY A 72 10.99 7.18 5.38
N ASP A 73 11.01 8.52 5.43
CA ASP A 73 9.99 9.30 6.12
C ASP A 73 8.69 9.31 5.32
N LEU A 74 7.55 9.09 6.00
CA LEU A 74 6.25 9.02 5.35
C LEU A 74 5.54 10.37 5.28
N TYR A 75 5.02 10.68 4.10
CA TYR A 75 4.21 11.86 3.82
C TYR A 75 2.73 11.59 4.10
N TRP A 76 2.39 11.49 5.39
CA TRP A 76 1.04 11.14 5.84
C TRP A 76 -0.08 12.08 5.38
N ASP A 77 0.22 13.35 5.12
CA ASP A 77 -0.77 14.29 4.62
C ASP A 77 -1.15 13.99 3.16
N ASP A 78 -0.19 13.57 2.33
CA ASP A 78 -0.42 13.14 0.95
C ASP A 78 -1.18 11.80 0.92
N ILE A 79 -0.75 10.82 1.75
CA ILE A 79 -1.49 9.56 1.94
C ILE A 79 -2.95 9.84 2.30
N ARG A 80 -3.19 10.78 3.23
CA ARG A 80 -4.55 11.16 3.63
C ARG A 80 -5.34 11.73 2.46
N VAL A 81 -4.77 12.69 1.73
CA VAL A 81 -5.44 13.38 0.61
C VAL A 81 -5.86 12.36 -0.46
N ASP A 82 -4.97 11.44 -0.82
CA ASP A 82 -5.26 10.43 -1.84
C ASP A 82 -6.28 9.40 -1.38
N TYR A 83 -6.24 9.00 -0.10
CA TYR A 83 -7.25 8.14 0.50
C TYR A 83 -8.63 8.82 0.54
N GLU A 84 -8.71 10.10 0.92
CA GLU A 84 -9.94 10.88 0.89
C GLU A 84 -10.48 11.03 -0.54
N ALA A 85 -9.61 11.24 -1.53
CA ALA A 85 -9.99 11.34 -2.93
C ALA A 85 -10.57 10.02 -3.46
N LYS A 86 -10.01 8.88 -3.05
CA LYS A 86 -10.39 7.54 -3.53
C LYS A 86 -11.66 6.98 -2.88
N PHE A 87 -11.77 7.10 -1.56
CA PHE A 87 -12.84 6.47 -0.79
C PHE A 87 -13.89 7.48 -0.29
N GLY A 88 -13.70 8.76 -0.60
CA GLY A 88 -14.49 9.85 -0.07
C GLY A 88 -14.04 10.26 1.33
N LYS A 89 -14.59 11.39 1.81
CA LYS A 89 -14.38 11.87 3.18
C LYS A 89 -15.13 10.98 4.16
N SER A 90 -14.46 9.91 4.59
CA SER A 90 -14.96 8.99 5.61
C SER A 90 -14.23 9.20 6.93
N ASP A 91 -14.97 9.56 7.97
CA ASP A 91 -14.42 9.66 9.34
C ASP A 91 -13.76 8.35 9.79
N GLN A 92 -14.25 7.20 9.30
CA GLN A 92 -13.66 5.90 9.60
C GLN A 92 -12.27 5.77 8.96
N LEU A 93 -12.14 6.13 7.69
CA LEU A 93 -10.85 6.10 6.98
C LEU A 93 -9.84 7.05 7.61
N MET A 94 -10.30 8.23 8.02
CA MET A 94 -9.45 9.20 8.72
C MET A 94 -8.98 8.69 10.08
N ARG A 95 -9.84 7.95 10.79
CA ARG A 95 -9.41 7.26 12.02
C ARG A 95 -8.33 6.22 11.74
N VAL A 96 -8.41 5.49 10.63
CA VAL A 96 -7.37 4.52 10.23
C VAL A 96 -6.04 5.21 9.95
N VAL A 97 -6.02 6.24 9.10
CA VAL A 97 -4.78 6.96 8.75
C VAL A 97 -4.15 7.58 10.01
N VAL A 98 -4.95 8.24 10.85
CA VAL A 98 -4.48 8.82 12.12
C VAL A 98 -3.98 7.74 13.08
N HIS A 99 -4.65 6.60 13.16
CA HIS A 99 -4.22 5.48 13.98
C HIS A 99 -2.85 4.96 13.53
N CYS A 100 -2.70 4.65 12.25
CA CYS A 100 -1.44 4.12 11.70
C CYS A 100 -0.29 5.12 11.84
N LYS A 101 -0.53 6.40 11.59
CA LYS A 101 0.46 7.47 11.81
C LYS A 101 0.98 7.49 13.26
N LYS A 102 0.09 7.35 14.24
CA LYS A 102 0.44 7.39 15.67
C LYS A 102 1.24 6.16 16.14
N GLN A 103 1.13 5.04 15.45
CA GLN A 103 1.89 3.83 15.79
C GLN A 103 3.39 3.98 15.50
N HIS A 104 3.78 4.96 14.66
CA HIS A 104 5.17 5.15 14.22
C HIS A 104 5.82 3.83 13.79
N LEU A 105 5.10 3.04 12.98
CA LEU A 105 5.54 1.72 12.56
C LEU A 105 6.83 1.85 11.74
N GLN A 106 7.90 1.22 12.21
CA GLN A 106 9.20 1.20 11.57
C GLN A 106 9.66 -0.25 11.34
N GLY A 107 10.20 -0.51 10.16
CA GLY A 107 10.87 -1.76 9.79
C GLY A 107 12.37 -1.72 10.08
N ASN A 108 13.07 -2.80 9.75
CA ASN A 108 14.53 -2.83 9.75
C ASN A 108 15.13 -2.06 8.56
N ASN A 109 14.32 -1.78 7.54
CA ASN A 109 14.63 -0.97 6.37
C ASN A 109 13.38 -0.19 5.90
N HIS A 110 13.53 0.63 4.87
CA HIS A 110 12.44 1.45 4.34
C HIS A 110 11.32 0.61 3.71
N GLY A 111 11.67 -0.48 2.99
CA GLY A 111 10.67 -1.40 2.43
C GLY A 111 9.79 -2.06 3.47
N GLU A 112 10.37 -2.58 4.55
CA GLU A 112 9.61 -3.12 5.68
C GLU A 112 8.77 -2.04 6.36
N THR A 113 9.27 -0.81 6.43
CA THR A 113 8.51 0.34 6.95
C THR A 113 7.29 0.62 6.07
N ALA A 114 7.44 0.62 4.75
CA ALA A 114 6.33 0.77 3.81
C ALA A 114 5.30 -0.35 4.01
N VAL A 115 5.73 -1.62 4.09
CA VAL A 115 4.82 -2.77 4.22
C VAL A 115 4.08 -2.75 5.56
N LYS A 116 4.74 -2.43 6.67
CA LYS A 116 4.07 -2.32 7.98
C LYS A 116 2.98 -1.24 7.96
N ASN A 117 3.25 -0.09 7.35
CA ASN A 117 2.27 1.00 7.27
C ASN A 117 1.14 0.67 6.28
N GLN A 118 1.43 0.07 5.12
CA GLN A 118 0.43 -0.45 4.18
C GLN A 118 -0.49 -1.46 4.87
N ASN A 119 0.06 -2.44 5.58
CA ASN A 119 -0.72 -3.44 6.31
C ASN A 119 -1.62 -2.80 7.37
N CYS A 120 -1.14 -1.79 8.10
CA CYS A 120 -1.96 -1.07 9.07
C CYS A 120 -3.14 -0.36 8.38
N LEU A 121 -2.89 0.33 7.27
CA LEU A 121 -3.93 1.03 6.50
C LEU A 121 -4.97 0.04 5.95
N MET A 122 -4.52 -1.09 5.38
CA MET A 122 -5.40 -2.12 4.83
C MET A 122 -6.20 -2.84 5.90
N GLN A 123 -5.57 -3.23 7.03
CA GLN A 123 -6.27 -3.87 8.14
C GLN A 123 -7.35 -2.96 8.71
N GLY A 124 -7.03 -1.68 8.93
CA GLY A 124 -8.04 -0.71 9.37
C GLY A 124 -9.18 -0.57 8.36
N ALA A 125 -8.89 -0.55 7.06
CA ALA A 125 -9.93 -0.49 6.04
C ALA A 125 -10.84 -1.73 6.05
N VAL A 126 -10.26 -2.94 6.25
CA VAL A 126 -11.00 -4.20 6.42
C VAL A 126 -11.90 -4.14 7.66
N ASP A 127 -11.37 -3.68 8.80
CA ASP A 127 -12.09 -3.60 10.07
C ASP A 127 -13.31 -2.67 10.00
N TYR A 128 -13.26 -1.65 9.16
CA TYR A 128 -14.38 -0.73 8.91
C TYR A 128 -15.26 -1.12 7.72
N HIS A 129 -15.03 -2.29 7.10
CA HIS A 129 -15.74 -2.75 5.90
C HIS A 129 -15.69 -1.75 4.74
N LEU A 130 -14.60 -0.97 4.65
CA LEU A 130 -14.35 -0.04 3.56
C LEU A 130 -13.82 -0.78 2.32
N VAL A 131 -13.29 -1.99 2.54
CA VAL A 131 -12.84 -2.92 1.53
C VAL A 131 -13.49 -4.28 1.82
N GLY A 132 -14.13 -4.89 0.83
CA GLY A 132 -14.89 -6.14 0.95
C GLY A 132 -14.92 -6.90 -0.36
#